data_AF-A0A1G6V352-F1
#
_entry.id   AF-A0A1G6V352-F1
#
_cell.length_a   1.000
_cell.length_b   1.000
_cell.length_c   1.000
_cell.angle_alpha   90.00
_cell.angle_beta   90.00
_cell.angle_gamma   90.00
#
_symmetry.space_group_name_H-M   'P 1'
#
loop_
_entity.id
_entity.type
_entity.pdbx_description
1 polymer ?
#
loop_
_entity_poly.entity_id
_entity_poly.type
_entity_poly.pdbx_seq_one_letter_code
_entity_poly.pdbx_strand_id
1 'polypeptide(L)'
;MILLKTIACLSQSKPDPDNRKTDIGGLYQMIEHLRDQNNMLNYQLRLATELGEENVVHKSKDSSVTLFFDNKGHLIKKQKLLYRNNTTVESSLFFFNKNGKPEYIENWHRTYYLMDNNRKPDTVFVFSRQGRSRSEYDTMGRITKHVVYLPTPLIKKLSFKYDSAGKKSQFNDDSGRGFWD
;
A
#
# COMPACT_ATOMS: atom_id res chain seq x y z
N MET A 1 5.55 -20.38 11.65
CA MET A 1 6.68 -21.34 11.66
C MET A 1 7.91 -20.88 10.86
N ILE A 2 7.82 -19.85 10.01
CA ILE A 2 8.96 -19.34 9.21
C ILE A 2 9.92 -18.49 10.05
N LEU A 3 9.39 -17.68 10.99
CA LEU A 3 10.16 -16.78 11.85
C LEU A 3 11.28 -17.48 12.66
N LEU A 4 11.01 -18.69 13.17
CA LEU A 4 11.94 -19.46 14.00
C LEU A 4 13.10 -20.08 13.19
N LYS A 5 12.85 -20.45 11.92
CA LYS A 5 13.91 -21.01 11.07
C LYS A 5 14.92 -19.93 10.63
N THR A 6 14.47 -18.70 10.45
CA THR A 6 15.36 -17.58 10.06
C THR A 6 16.25 -17.12 11.22
N ILE A 7 15.73 -17.12 12.45
CA ILE A 7 16.52 -16.77 13.65
C ILE A 7 17.64 -17.79 13.90
N ALA A 8 17.38 -19.08 13.68
CA ALA A 8 18.38 -20.14 13.86
C ALA A 8 19.53 -20.09 12.83
N CYS A 9 19.30 -19.52 11.65
CA CYS A 9 20.34 -19.37 10.62
C CYS A 9 21.31 -18.22 10.95
N LEU A 10 20.85 -17.20 11.67
CA LEU A 10 21.63 -16.01 12.02
C LEU A 10 22.53 -16.21 13.26
N SER A 11 22.27 -17.24 14.08
CA SER A 11 23.09 -17.52 15.27
C SER A 11 24.36 -18.34 14.97
N GLN A 12 24.58 -18.76 13.72
CA GLN A 12 25.69 -19.66 13.36
C GLN A 12 26.86 -18.99 12.62
N SER A 13 26.73 -17.73 12.18
CA SER A 13 27.80 -17.01 11.48
C SER A 13 28.64 -16.17 12.45
N LYS A 14 29.96 -16.39 12.48
CA LYS A 14 30.91 -15.52 13.21
C LYS A 14 30.83 -14.08 12.63
N PRO A 15 30.82 -13.04 13.48
CA PRO A 15 30.40 -11.71 13.05
C PRO A 15 31.55 -10.88 12.46
N ASP A 16 31.66 -10.88 11.12
CA ASP A 16 32.47 -9.94 10.35
C ASP A 16 31.84 -8.52 10.40
N PRO A 17 32.57 -7.49 10.86
CA PRO A 17 32.04 -6.13 11.03
C PRO A 17 31.58 -5.45 9.73
N ASP A 18 32.12 -5.81 8.57
CA ASP A 18 31.67 -5.25 7.29
C ASP A 18 30.40 -5.95 6.76
N ASN A 19 30.22 -7.23 7.07
CA ASN A 19 28.97 -7.95 6.79
C ASN A 19 27.81 -7.49 7.68
N ARG A 20 28.07 -7.01 8.91
CA ARG A 20 27.00 -6.53 9.82
C ARG A 20 26.15 -5.40 9.23
N LYS A 21 26.74 -4.49 8.45
CA LYS A 21 25.97 -3.37 7.85
C LYS A 21 25.03 -3.86 6.75
N THR A 22 25.51 -4.79 5.92
CA THR A 22 24.72 -5.43 4.84
C THR A 22 23.62 -6.30 5.44
N ASP A 23 23.92 -7.05 6.50
CA ASP A 23 22.97 -7.91 7.20
C ASP A 23 21.87 -7.10 7.90
N ILE A 24 22.23 -6.03 8.62
CA ILE A 24 21.26 -5.17 9.30
C ILE A 24 20.37 -4.44 8.27
N GLY A 25 20.95 -3.93 7.18
CA GLY A 25 20.18 -3.30 6.09
C GLY A 25 19.18 -4.26 5.45
N GLY A 26 19.60 -5.49 5.16
CA GLY A 26 18.73 -6.55 4.63
C GLY A 26 17.61 -6.94 5.60
N LEU A 27 17.92 -7.05 6.90
CA LEU A 27 16.93 -7.34 7.94
C LEU A 27 15.86 -6.22 8.02
N TYR A 28 16.25 -4.95 7.94
CA TYR A 28 15.29 -3.84 7.93
C TYR A 28 14.37 -3.89 6.71
N GLN A 29 14.90 -4.14 5.52
CA GLN A 29 14.08 -4.29 4.32
C GLN A 29 13.09 -5.45 4.45
N MET A 30 13.53 -6.57 5.03
CA MET A 30 12.68 -7.73 5.25
C MET A 30 11.58 -7.44 6.29
N ILE A 31 11.90 -6.72 7.38
CA ILE A 31 10.90 -6.30 8.38
C ILE A 31 9.85 -5.39 7.73
N GLU A 32 10.26 -4.41 6.94
CA GLU A 32 9.34 -3.51 6.24
C GLU A 32 8.48 -4.25 5.22
N HIS A 33 9.05 -5.21 4.49
CA HIS A 33 8.32 -6.09 3.58
C HIS A 33 7.28 -6.95 4.32
N LEU A 34 7.65 -7.56 5.44
CA LEU A 34 6.74 -8.37 6.25
C LEU A 34 5.62 -7.53 6.88
N ARG A 35 5.95 -6.34 7.39
CA ARG A 35 4.94 -5.36 7.86
C ARG A 35 3.98 -5.01 6.75
N ASP A 36 4.49 -4.83 5.53
CA ASP A 36 3.66 -4.55 4.37
C ASP A 36 2.69 -5.68 4.05
N GLN A 37 3.21 -6.90 3.94
CA GLN A 37 2.38 -8.08 3.70
C GLN A 37 1.34 -8.28 4.80
N ASN A 38 1.71 -8.11 6.07
CA ASN A 38 0.79 -8.29 7.19
C ASN A 38 -0.34 -7.25 7.18
N ASN A 39 -0.03 -5.98 6.92
CA ASN A 39 -1.06 -4.95 6.81
C ASN A 39 -1.98 -5.19 5.60
N MET A 40 -1.43 -5.59 4.46
CA MET A 40 -2.23 -5.95 3.28
C MET A 40 -3.15 -7.15 3.54
N LEU A 41 -2.65 -8.17 4.24
CA LEU A 41 -3.45 -9.32 4.65
C LEU A 41 -4.59 -8.90 5.57
N ASN A 42 -4.40 -7.92 6.47
CA ASN A 42 -5.49 -7.41 7.30
C ASN A 42 -6.62 -6.78 6.47
N TYR A 43 -6.29 -5.97 5.45
CA TYR A 43 -7.30 -5.41 4.55
C TYR A 43 -8.02 -6.47 3.73
N GLN A 44 -7.29 -7.48 3.25
CA GLN A 44 -7.85 -8.60 2.50
C GLN A 44 -8.74 -9.49 3.37
N LEU A 45 -8.30 -9.77 4.60
CA LEU A 45 -9.07 -10.52 5.59
C LEU A 45 -10.37 -9.80 5.90
N ARG A 46 -10.33 -8.48 6.17
CA ARG A 46 -11.53 -7.68 6.40
C ARG A 46 -12.50 -7.78 5.23
N LEU A 47 -12.02 -7.63 4.00
CA LEU A 47 -12.85 -7.83 2.81
C LEU A 47 -13.46 -9.24 2.79
N ALA A 48 -12.66 -10.29 3.00
CA ALA A 48 -13.14 -11.66 2.95
C ALA A 48 -14.16 -12.00 4.07
N THR A 49 -14.05 -11.39 5.25
CA THR A 49 -14.89 -11.69 6.41
C THR A 49 -16.14 -10.81 6.50
N GLU A 50 -16.08 -9.58 5.99
CA GLU A 50 -17.16 -8.60 6.15
C GLU A 50 -17.98 -8.39 4.87
N LEU A 51 -17.48 -8.80 3.69
CA LEU A 51 -18.15 -8.59 2.40
C LEU A 51 -19.57 -9.16 2.41
N GLY A 52 -20.54 -8.26 2.27
CA GLY A 52 -21.93 -8.60 2.02
C GLY A 52 -22.29 -8.50 0.54
N GLU A 53 -21.81 -7.46 -0.14
CA GLU A 53 -22.23 -7.14 -1.51
C GLU A 53 -21.09 -6.58 -2.37
N GLU A 54 -21.05 -6.97 -3.64
CA GLU A 54 -20.17 -6.41 -4.67
C GLU A 54 -21.01 -5.80 -5.81
N ASN A 55 -20.78 -4.52 -6.10
CA ASN A 55 -21.53 -3.75 -7.08
C ASN A 55 -20.63 -3.12 -8.13
N VAL A 56 -20.82 -3.50 -9.39
CA VAL A 56 -20.19 -2.84 -10.53
C VAL A 56 -21.04 -1.63 -10.92
N VAL A 57 -20.64 -0.45 -10.45
CA VAL A 57 -21.37 0.81 -10.68
C VAL A 57 -21.02 1.49 -12.00
N HIS A 58 -19.90 1.08 -12.62
CA HIS A 58 -19.52 1.54 -13.95
C HIS A 58 -18.76 0.45 -14.68
N LYS A 59 -19.10 0.22 -15.95
CA LYS A 59 -18.37 -0.66 -16.84
C LYS A 59 -18.46 -0.14 -18.26
N SER A 60 -17.31 0.09 -18.87
CA SER A 60 -17.15 0.50 -20.26
C SER A 60 -16.03 -0.32 -20.88
N LYS A 61 -15.78 -0.12 -22.18
CA LYS A 61 -14.65 -0.74 -22.87
C LYS A 61 -13.30 -0.36 -22.24
N ASP A 62 -13.19 0.87 -21.73
CA ASP A 62 -11.91 1.45 -21.34
C ASP A 62 -11.75 1.55 -19.82
N SER A 63 -12.79 1.32 -19.03
CA SER A 63 -12.70 1.39 -17.57
C SER A 63 -13.83 0.66 -16.85
N SER A 64 -13.59 0.30 -15.59
CA SER A 64 -14.62 -0.15 -14.66
C SER A 64 -14.43 0.42 -13.26
N VAL A 65 -15.54 0.52 -12.52
CA VAL A 65 -15.56 0.85 -11.09
C VAL A 65 -16.43 -0.16 -10.37
N THR A 66 -15.83 -0.84 -9.39
CA THR A 66 -16.49 -1.80 -8.51
C THR A 66 -16.46 -1.28 -7.08
N LEU A 67 -17.59 -1.34 -6.39
CA LEU A 67 -17.75 -1.02 -4.98
C LEU A 67 -18.03 -2.31 -4.21
N PHE A 68 -17.49 -2.41 -3.00
CA PHE A 68 -17.65 -3.56 -2.11
C PHE A 68 -18.19 -3.06 -0.78
N PHE A 69 -19.29 -3.64 -0.33
CA PHE A 69 -20.00 -3.24 0.87
C PHE A 69 -19.97 -4.36 1.92
N ASP A 70 -19.93 -4.01 3.19
CA ASP A 70 -20.08 -4.97 4.28
C ASP A 70 -21.53 -5.47 4.40
N ASN A 71 -21.76 -6.44 5.27
CA ASN A 71 -23.10 -6.97 5.60
C ASN A 71 -24.08 -5.95 6.22
N LYS A 72 -23.63 -4.74 6.54
CA LYS A 72 -24.43 -3.62 7.04
C LYS A 72 -24.63 -2.52 6.00
N GLY A 73 -24.11 -2.70 4.78
CA GLY A 73 -24.20 -1.73 3.69
C GLY A 73 -23.16 -0.61 3.73
N HIS A 74 -22.11 -0.70 4.55
CA HIS A 74 -21.02 0.28 4.53
C HIS A 74 -20.01 -0.05 3.45
N LEU A 75 -19.55 0.97 2.72
CA LEU A 75 -18.49 0.82 1.74
C LEU A 75 -17.17 0.46 2.44
N ILE A 76 -16.60 -0.70 2.11
CA ILE A 76 -15.33 -1.19 2.68
C ILE A 76 -14.18 -1.18 1.68
N LYS A 77 -14.48 -1.28 0.38
CA LYS A 77 -13.50 -1.17 -0.69
C LYS A 77 -14.10 -0.56 -1.96
N LYS A 78 -13.28 0.18 -2.71
CA LYS A 78 -13.55 0.60 -4.09
C LYS A 78 -12.37 0.20 -4.97
N GLN A 79 -12.67 -0.30 -6.15
CA GLN A 79 -11.68 -0.66 -7.16
C GLN A 79 -12.00 0.08 -8.46
N LYS A 80 -10.98 0.75 -9.01
CA LYS A 80 -11.04 1.35 -10.34
C LYS A 80 -10.05 0.63 -11.23
N LEU A 81 -10.48 0.24 -12.42
CA LEU A 81 -9.61 -0.35 -13.44
C LEU A 81 -9.68 0.50 -14.70
N LEU A 82 -8.51 0.75 -15.30
CA LEU A 82 -8.39 1.32 -16.64
C LEU A 82 -7.91 0.23 -17.60
N TYR A 83 -8.54 0.13 -18.76
CA TYR A 83 -8.24 -0.86 -19.78
C TYR A 83 -7.66 -0.20 -21.03
N ARG A 84 -6.74 -0.90 -21.69
CA ARG A 84 -6.30 -0.63 -23.06
C ARG A 84 -6.21 -1.96 -23.79
N ASN A 85 -6.88 -2.10 -24.92
CA ASN A 85 -6.93 -3.35 -25.70
C ASN A 85 -7.29 -4.58 -24.83
N ASN A 86 -8.38 -4.48 -24.07
CA ASN A 86 -8.87 -5.51 -23.14
C ASN A 86 -7.88 -5.91 -22.03
N THR A 87 -6.86 -5.11 -21.78
CA THR A 87 -5.83 -5.37 -20.77
C THR A 87 -5.84 -4.26 -19.73
N THR A 88 -5.82 -4.62 -18.45
CA THR A 88 -5.67 -3.65 -17.36
C THR A 88 -4.32 -2.95 -17.46
N VAL A 89 -4.36 -1.63 -17.63
CA VAL A 89 -3.19 -0.76 -17.62
C VAL A 89 -3.04 -0.05 -16.29
N GLU A 90 -4.12 0.30 -15.61
CA GLU A 90 -4.08 0.91 -14.27
C GLU A 90 -5.10 0.25 -13.35
N SER A 91 -4.76 0.17 -12.06
CA SER A 91 -5.68 -0.22 -10.99
C SER A 91 -5.49 0.68 -9.78
N SER A 92 -6.58 1.24 -9.28
CA SER A 92 -6.60 1.94 -8.00
C SER A 92 -7.49 1.19 -7.02
N LEU A 93 -6.94 0.82 -5.87
CA LEU A 93 -7.65 0.20 -4.76
C LEU A 93 -7.80 1.21 -3.64
N PHE A 94 -9.00 1.36 -3.11
CA PHE A 94 -9.31 2.21 -1.96
C PHE A 94 -9.95 1.32 -0.90
N PHE A 95 -9.41 1.34 0.31
CA PHE A 95 -9.99 0.71 1.48
C PHE A 95 -10.53 1.78 2.41
N PHE A 96 -11.71 1.53 2.97
CA PHE A 96 -12.43 2.49 3.79
C PHE A 96 -12.50 1.99 5.22
N ASN A 97 -12.38 2.90 6.18
CA ASN A 97 -12.64 2.63 7.58
C ASN A 97 -14.15 2.52 7.86
N LYS A 98 -14.50 2.11 9.08
CA LYS A 98 -15.90 1.99 9.54
C LYS A 98 -16.74 3.28 9.45
N ASN A 99 -16.10 4.44 9.30
CA ASN A 99 -16.76 5.74 9.13
C ASN A 99 -16.89 6.13 7.65
N GLY A 100 -16.60 5.22 6.71
CA GLY A 100 -16.67 5.47 5.27
C GLY A 100 -15.57 6.40 4.74
N LYS A 101 -14.46 6.57 5.47
CA LYS A 101 -13.32 7.40 5.01
C LYS A 101 -12.20 6.52 4.43
N PRO A 102 -11.55 6.91 3.31
CA PRO A 102 -10.44 6.15 2.74
C PRO A 102 -9.24 6.12 3.68
N GLU A 103 -8.91 4.95 4.23
CA GLU A 103 -7.77 4.80 5.16
C GLU A 103 -6.52 4.27 4.48
N TYR A 104 -6.67 3.56 3.35
CA TYR A 104 -5.56 3.05 2.56
C TYR A 104 -5.88 3.05 1.06
N ILE A 105 -4.91 3.46 0.25
CA ILE A 105 -5.02 3.56 -1.20
C ILE A 105 -3.78 2.94 -1.83
N GLU A 106 -3.95 2.11 -2.86
CA GLU A 106 -2.88 1.64 -3.72
C GLU A 106 -3.16 2.01 -5.18
N ASN A 107 -2.11 2.45 -5.87
CA ASN A 107 -2.14 2.67 -7.31
C ASN A 107 -1.14 1.74 -7.98
N TRP A 108 -1.62 1.03 -8.99
CA TRP A 108 -0.89 0.06 -9.77
C TRP A 108 -0.93 0.48 -11.23
N HIS A 109 0.19 0.32 -11.91
CA HIS A 109 0.31 0.63 -13.33
C HIS A 109 1.08 -0.48 -14.03
N ARG A 110 0.68 -0.75 -15.26
CA ARG A 110 1.44 -1.58 -16.19
C ARG A 110 2.60 -0.76 -16.73
N THR A 111 3.81 -1.09 -16.31
CA THR A 111 5.04 -0.46 -16.82
C THR A 111 5.64 -1.32 -17.92
N TYR A 112 6.25 -0.66 -18.90
CA TYR A 112 7.03 -1.28 -19.97
C TYR A 112 8.49 -1.21 -19.58
N TYR A 113 9.17 -2.35 -19.50
CA TYR A 113 10.63 -2.39 -19.43
C TYR A 113 11.16 -2.77 -20.81
N LEU A 114 11.97 -1.89 -21.40
CA LEU A 114 12.88 -2.29 -22.47
C LEU A 114 14.00 -3.08 -21.80
N MET A 115 13.98 -4.40 -21.97
CA MET A 115 15.14 -5.21 -21.61
C MET A 115 16.28 -4.83 -22.56
N ASP A 116 17.48 -4.68 -22.00
CA ASP A 116 18.72 -4.20 -22.62
C ASP A 116 18.91 -4.68 -24.09
N ASN A 117 19.49 -3.80 -24.92
CA ASN A 117 19.55 -3.82 -26.40
C ASN A 117 20.11 -5.10 -27.06
N ASN A 118 20.49 -6.13 -26.30
CA ASN A 118 21.11 -7.37 -26.76
C ASN A 118 20.29 -8.65 -26.49
N ARG A 119 19.09 -8.55 -25.92
CA ARG A 119 18.12 -9.66 -25.89
C ARG A 119 16.87 -9.23 -26.63
N LYS A 120 16.28 -10.14 -27.40
CA LYS A 120 15.08 -9.93 -28.24
C LYS A 120 14.05 -9.03 -27.52
N PRO A 121 13.30 -8.18 -28.25
CA PRO A 121 12.31 -7.26 -27.69
C PRO A 121 11.07 -8.03 -27.18
N ASP A 122 11.27 -8.93 -26.23
CA ASP A 122 10.21 -9.52 -25.43
C ASP A 122 9.84 -8.44 -24.42
N THR A 123 8.83 -7.65 -24.77
CA THR A 123 8.30 -6.60 -23.91
C THR A 123 7.72 -7.28 -22.67
N VAL A 124 8.45 -7.27 -21.55
CA VAL A 124 7.94 -7.81 -20.29
C VAL A 124 7.00 -6.78 -19.70
N PHE A 125 5.71 -7.13 -19.68
CA PHE A 125 4.71 -6.34 -18.99
C PHE A 125 4.76 -6.64 -17.50
N VAL A 126 5.18 -5.67 -16.70
CA VAL A 126 5.15 -5.78 -15.25
C VAL A 126 4.04 -4.88 -14.72
N PHE A 127 3.09 -5.46 -14.01
CA PHE A 127 2.10 -4.71 -13.25
C PHE A 127 2.69 -4.40 -11.88
N SER A 128 3.07 -3.15 -11.64
CA SER A 128 3.80 -2.73 -10.44
C SER A 128 3.05 -1.66 -9.67
N ARG A 129 3.25 -1.64 -8.35
CA ARG A 129 2.66 -0.63 -7.46
C ARG A 129 3.41 0.69 -7.64
N GLN A 130 2.73 1.69 -8.22
CA GLN A 130 3.25 3.04 -8.49
C GLN A 130 3.06 4.00 -7.32
N GLY A 131 2.38 3.60 -6.27
CA GLY A 131 2.22 4.45 -5.11
C GLY A 131 1.17 3.90 -4.17
N ARG A 132 1.25 4.39 -2.95
CA ARG A 132 0.25 4.09 -1.93
C ARG A 132 0.18 5.21 -0.94
N SER A 133 -0.96 5.34 -0.29
CA SER A 133 -1.12 6.26 0.82
C SER A 133 -2.01 5.68 1.89
N ARG A 134 -1.82 6.15 3.11
CA ARG A 134 -2.72 5.88 4.22
C ARG A 134 -3.06 7.15 4.97
N SER A 135 -4.24 7.17 5.57
CA SER A 135 -4.74 8.31 6.33
C SER A 135 -5.34 7.84 7.65
N GLU A 136 -5.02 8.57 8.70
CA GLU A 136 -5.67 8.44 10.01
C GLU A 136 -6.57 9.64 10.24
N TYR A 137 -7.64 9.44 11.00
CA TYR A 137 -8.70 10.43 11.19
C TYR A 137 -8.98 10.62 12.68
N ASP A 138 -9.30 11.85 13.07
CA ASP A 138 -9.87 12.12 14.40
C ASP A 138 -11.34 11.71 14.49
N THR A 139 -11.93 11.90 15.67
CA THR A 139 -13.35 11.58 15.94
C THR A 139 -14.33 12.44 15.14
N MET A 140 -13.88 13.60 14.62
CA MET A 140 -14.66 14.47 13.73
C MET A 140 -14.47 14.12 12.25
N GLY A 141 -13.66 13.09 11.94
CA GLY A 141 -13.39 12.66 10.57
C GLY A 141 -12.40 13.53 9.80
N ARG A 142 -11.59 14.34 10.50
CA ARG A 142 -10.51 15.15 9.92
C ARG A 142 -9.21 14.35 9.89
N ILE A 143 -8.42 14.48 8.82
CA ILE A 143 -7.15 13.76 8.68
C ILE A 143 -6.16 14.28 9.73
N THR A 144 -5.62 13.39 10.57
CA THR A 144 -4.59 13.70 11.58
C THR A 144 -3.19 13.25 11.14
N LYS A 145 -3.09 12.17 10.37
CA LYS A 145 -1.85 11.66 9.79
C LYS A 145 -2.10 11.22 8.35
N HIS A 146 -1.17 11.54 7.45
CA HIS A 146 -1.18 11.09 6.06
C HIS A 146 0.22 10.65 5.66
N VAL A 147 0.35 9.40 5.24
CA VAL A 147 1.62 8.84 4.79
C VAL A 147 1.49 8.47 3.32
N VAL A 148 2.43 8.93 2.50
CA VAL A 148 2.49 8.66 1.06
C VAL A 148 3.82 7.99 0.74
N TYR A 149 3.75 6.91 -0.03
CA TYR A 149 4.90 6.28 -0.66
C TYR A 149 4.81 6.50 -2.18
N LEU A 150 5.86 7.06 -2.74
CA LEU A 150 6.06 7.22 -4.18
C LEU A 150 7.23 6.31 -4.62
N PRO A 151 7.28 5.83 -5.87
CA PRO A 151 8.30 4.92 -6.40
C PRO A 151 9.67 5.59 -6.63
N THR A 152 9.86 6.81 -6.14
CA THR A 152 11.15 7.46 -5.89
C THR A 152 11.28 7.58 -4.37
N PRO A 153 12.48 7.42 -3.74
CA PRO A 153 12.67 6.82 -2.40
C PRO A 153 12.12 7.62 -1.20
N LEU A 154 11.23 8.58 -1.42
CA LEU A 154 10.61 9.41 -0.42
C LEU A 154 9.29 8.80 0.07
N ILE A 155 9.33 8.28 1.30
CA ILE A 155 8.12 8.23 2.12
C ILE A 155 7.92 9.65 2.65
N LYS A 156 6.74 10.23 2.40
CA LYS A 156 6.35 11.52 2.97
C LYS A 156 5.30 11.29 4.03
N LYS A 157 5.59 11.74 5.25
CA LYS A 157 4.69 11.66 6.40
C LYS A 157 4.27 13.07 6.79
N LEU A 158 2.97 13.30 6.83
CA LEU A 158 2.36 14.57 7.18
C LEU A 158 1.47 14.37 8.39
N SER A 159 1.67 15.20 9.41
CA SER A 159 0.81 15.24 10.58
C SER A 159 0.07 16.57 10.64
N PHE A 160 -1.19 16.52 11.06
CA PHE A 160 -2.10 17.65 11.06
C PHE A 160 -2.69 17.86 12.45
N LYS A 161 -2.78 19.13 12.87
CA LYS A 161 -3.50 19.56 14.07
C LYS A 161 -4.55 20.58 13.67
N TYR A 162 -5.65 20.58 14.42
CA TYR A 162 -6.75 21.51 14.22
C TYR A 162 -7.00 22.25 15.53
N ASP A 163 -7.15 23.57 15.44
CA ASP A 163 -7.62 24.36 16.59
C ASP A 163 -9.14 24.20 16.79
N SER A 164 -9.66 24.86 17.83
CA SER A 164 -11.09 24.83 18.17
C SER A 164 -11.99 25.45 17.10
N ALA A 165 -11.44 26.34 16.25
CA ALA A 165 -12.13 26.92 15.09
C ALA A 165 -12.01 26.04 13.83
N GLY A 166 -11.28 24.92 13.90
CA GLY A 166 -11.07 24.00 12.77
C GLY A 166 -9.94 24.40 11.83
N LYS A 167 -9.13 25.40 12.17
CA LYS A 167 -7.97 25.81 11.35
C LYS A 167 -6.89 24.72 11.39
N LYS A 168 -6.39 24.36 10.21
CA LYS A 168 -5.40 23.29 10.02
C LYS A 168 -3.97 23.81 10.10
N SER A 169 -3.15 23.16 10.91
CA SER A 169 -1.68 23.27 10.91
C SER A 169 -1.08 21.95 10.41
N GLN A 170 -0.03 22.02 9.59
CA GLN A 170 0.64 20.86 8.99
C GLN A 170 2.11 20.81 9.40
N PHE A 171 2.61 19.61 9.67
CA PHE A 171 4.00 19.36 10.05
C PHE A 171 4.51 18.13 9.27
N ASN A 172 5.79 18.14 8.90
CA ASN A 172 6.45 16.91 8.46
C ASN A 172 6.69 16.04 9.71
N ASP A 173 6.34 14.77 9.60
CA ASP A 173 6.48 13.82 10.69
C ASP A 173 7.64 12.87 10.39
N ASP A 174 8.81 13.17 10.93
CA ASP A 174 10.00 12.37 10.71
C ASP A 174 10.07 11.15 11.67
N SER A 175 8.99 10.85 12.41
CA SER A 175 8.94 9.68 13.29
C SER A 175 8.76 8.37 12.51
N GLY A 176 9.50 7.34 12.92
CA GLY A 176 9.49 6.02 12.26
C GLY A 176 10.20 6.01 10.91
N ARG A 177 10.71 4.86 10.51
CA ARG A 177 11.46 4.70 9.24
C ARG A 177 10.59 4.16 8.10
N GLY A 178 9.49 3.50 8.45
CA GLY A 178 8.62 2.76 7.55
C GLY A 178 7.35 3.50 7.15
N PHE A 179 6.71 3.01 6.09
CA PHE A 179 5.39 3.49 5.65
C PHE A 179 4.30 3.19 6.68
N TRP A 180 4.44 2.06 7.39
CA TRP A 180 3.49 1.57 8.39
C TRP A 180 3.76 2.04 9.82
N ASP A 181 4.85 2.79 10.05
CA ASP A 181 5.18 3.40 11.35
C ASP A 181 4.33 4.65 11.65
#